data_AF-A0A2E5VX26-F1
#
_entry.id   AF-A0A2E5VX26-F1
#
_cell.length_a   1.000
_cell.length_b   1.000
_cell.length_c   1.000
_cell.angle_alpha   90.00
_cell.angle_beta   90.00
_cell.angle_gamma   90.00
#
_symmetry.space_group_name_H-M   'P 1'
#
loop_
_entity.id
_entity.type
_entity.pdbx_description
1 polymer ?
#
loop_
_entity_poly.entity_id
_entity_poly.type
_entity_poly.pdbx_seq_one_letter_code
_entity_poly.pdbx_strand_id
1 'polypeptide(L)' 'PEDAKDIYGIELQKIDNITNQDAIIIAVAHDSYKNLSLEFWGKILNENGLIIDIKSIYKDNNLILNRFKYWSL' A
#
# COMPACT_ATOMS: atom_id res chain seq x y z
N PRO A 1 9.81 -15.40 -1.92
CA PRO A 1 9.50 -14.80 -3.23
C PRO A 1 9.15 -15.86 -4.29
N GLU A 2 9.89 -16.97 -4.32
CA GLU A 2 9.67 -18.10 -5.25
C GLU A 2 8.29 -18.74 -5.07
N ASP A 3 7.83 -18.98 -3.83
CA ASP A 3 6.52 -19.60 -3.56
C ASP A 3 5.34 -18.91 -4.26
N ALA A 4 5.38 -17.57 -4.40
CA ALA A 4 4.30 -16.82 -5.05
C ALA A 4 4.20 -17.13 -6.55
N LYS A 5 5.35 -17.31 -7.21
CA LYS A 5 5.43 -17.66 -8.62
C LYS A 5 5.08 -19.13 -8.84
N ASP A 6 5.59 -20.02 -8.00
CA ASP A 6 5.43 -21.46 -8.17
C ASP A 6 4.00 -21.92 -7.89
N ILE A 7 3.34 -21.33 -6.88
CA ILE A 7 1.98 -21.73 -6.47
C ILE A 7 0.91 -20.96 -7.24
N TYR A 8 1.10 -19.65 -7.44
CA TYR A 8 0.06 -18.76 -7.97
C TYR A 8 0.37 -18.20 -9.36
N GLY A 9 1.56 -18.45 -9.92
CA GLY A 9 1.98 -17.86 -11.20
C GLY A 9 2.19 -16.35 -11.13
N ILE A 10 2.36 -15.77 -9.93
CA ILE A 10 2.48 -14.33 -9.73
C ILE A 10 3.95 -13.95 -9.61
N GLU A 11 4.40 -13.07 -10.52
CA GLU A 11 5.72 -12.46 -10.41
C GLU A 11 5.67 -11.24 -9.48
N LEU A 12 6.35 -11.34 -8.34
CA LEU A 12 6.45 -10.22 -7.41
C LEU A 12 7.39 -9.15 -7.96
N GLN A 13 6.98 -7.90 -7.84
CA GLN A 13 7.80 -6.75 -8.19
C GLN A 13 8.30 -6.03 -6.95
N LYS A 14 9.43 -5.32 -7.09
CA LYS A 14 9.89 -4.40 -6.05
C LYS A 14 8.87 -3.28 -5.91
N ILE A 15 8.63 -2.86 -4.67
CA ILE A 15 7.67 -1.80 -4.37
C ILE A 15 8.00 -0.48 -5.09
N ASP A 16 9.29 -0.20 -5.30
CA ASP A 16 9.78 0.98 -6.01
C ASP A 16 9.42 1.01 -7.50
N ASN A 17 9.05 -0.14 -8.08
CA ASN A 17 8.63 -0.24 -9.48
C ASN A 17 7.12 0.00 -9.63
N ILE A 18 6.37 0.04 -8.54
CA ILE A 18 4.92 0.23 -8.56
C ILE A 18 4.62 1.72 -8.70
N THR A 19 3.85 2.10 -9.71
CA THR A 19 3.48 3.49 -9.97
C THR A 19 2.05 3.57 -10.49
N ASN A 20 1.41 4.75 -10.36
CA ASN A 20 0.11 5.07 -10.95
C ASN A 20 -1.03 4.10 -10.61
N GLN A 21 -1.09 3.63 -9.36
CA GLN A 21 -2.15 2.73 -8.90
C GLN A 21 -3.38 3.50 -8.44
N ASP A 22 -4.57 2.98 -8.75
CA ASP A 22 -5.84 3.55 -8.26
C ASP A 22 -6.14 3.14 -6.82
N ALA A 23 -5.70 1.94 -6.43
CA ALA A 23 -5.89 1.41 -5.09
C ALA A 23 -4.71 0.53 -4.65
N ILE A 24 -4.43 0.55 -3.34
CA ILE A 24 -3.47 -0.35 -2.71
C ILE A 24 -4.13 -1.01 -1.49
N ILE A 25 -3.89 -2.31 -1.36
CA ILE A 25 -4.35 -3.11 -0.23
C ILE A 25 -3.15 -3.53 0.61
N ILE A 26 -3.18 -3.17 1.89
CA ILE A 26 -2.19 -3.59 2.89
C ILE A 26 -2.79 -4.75 3.68
N ALA A 27 -2.43 -5.97 3.28
CA ALA A 27 -3.00 -7.19 3.84
C ALA A 27 -2.33 -7.64 5.15
N VAL A 28 -1.12 -7.17 5.43
CA VAL A 28 -0.27 -7.62 6.54
C VAL A 28 0.50 -6.46 7.17
N ALA A 29 0.81 -6.58 8.46
CA ALA A 29 1.42 -5.52 9.26
C ALA A 29 2.95 -5.63 9.36
N HIS A 30 3.66 -5.76 8.23
CA HIS A 30 5.13 -5.74 8.24
C HIS A 30 5.66 -4.36 8.66
N ASP A 31 6.75 -4.35 9.42
CA ASP A 31 7.35 -3.10 9.92
C ASP A 31 7.82 -2.18 8.79
N SER A 32 8.20 -2.75 7.63
CA SER A 32 8.50 -1.99 6.43
C SER A 32 7.33 -1.15 5.92
N TYR A 33 6.09 -1.63 6.09
CA TYR A 33 4.89 -0.90 5.65
C TYR A 33 4.48 0.16 6.66
N LYS A 34 4.60 -0.13 7.96
CA LYS A 34 4.28 0.83 9.04
C LYS A 34 5.06 2.14 8.91
N ASN A 35 6.26 2.08 8.34
CA ASN A 35 7.16 3.23 8.21
C ASN A 35 7.11 3.94 6.85
N LEU A 36 6.18 3.57 5.96
CA LEU A 36 6.03 4.25 4.66
C LEU A 36 5.47 5.67 4.85
N SER A 37 6.11 6.64 4.20
CA SER A 37 5.74 8.05 4.29
C SER A 37 4.60 8.42 3.34
N LEU A 38 3.94 9.56 3.60
CA LEU A 38 2.94 10.12 2.69
C LEU A 38 3.52 10.43 1.30
N GLU A 39 4.80 10.83 1.24
CA GLU A 39 5.50 11.08 -0.02
C GLU A 39 5.63 9.78 -0.83
N PHE A 40 5.93 8.66 -0.16
CA PHE A 40 5.98 7.36 -0.80
C PHE A 40 4.63 6.98 -1.40
N TRP A 41 3.54 7.14 -0.64
CA TRP A 41 2.18 6.92 -1.14
C TRP A 41 1.88 7.77 -2.39
N GLY A 42 2.35 9.03 -2.41
CA GLY A 42 2.21 9.92 -3.57
C GLY A 42 3.07 9.57 -4.79
N LYS A 43 4.05 8.67 -4.67
CA LYS A 43 4.81 8.14 -5.82
C LYS A 43 4.08 6.98 -6.49
N ILE A 44 3.31 6.22 -5.71
CA ILE A 44 2.76 4.94 -6.15
C ILE A 44 1.25 4.98 -6.42
N LEU A 45 0.51 5.90 -5.78
CA LEU A 45 -0.92 6.12 -6.00
C LEU A 45 -1.18 7.32 -6.90
N ASN A 46 -2.21 7.19 -7.74
CA ASN A 46 -2.82 8.32 -8.43
C ASN A 46 -3.42 9.32 -7.42
N GLU A 47 -3.65 10.56 -7.87
CA GLU A 47 -4.42 11.53 -7.09
C GLU A 47 -5.79 10.96 -6.73
N ASN A 48 -6.24 11.16 -5.48
CA ASN A 48 -7.47 10.57 -4.92
C ASN A 48 -7.51 9.02 -4.89
N GLY A 49 -6.37 8.35 -5.05
CA GLY A 49 -6.25 6.89 -4.91
C GLY A 49 -6.68 6.39 -3.52
N LEU A 50 -7.01 5.10 -3.44
CA LEU A 50 -7.53 4.46 -2.23
C LEU A 50 -6.49 3.58 -1.55
N ILE A 51 -6.28 3.81 -0.25
CA ILE A 51 -5.55 2.89 0.62
C ILE A 51 -6.55 2.08 1.43
N ILE A 52 -6.44 0.75 1.34
CA ILE A 52 -7.22 -0.22 2.11
C ILE A 52 -6.26 -0.89 3.09
N ASP A 53 -6.33 -0.49 4.36
CA ASP A 53 -5.52 -1.04 5.44
C ASP A 53 -6.30 -2.09 6.22
N ILE A 54 -6.14 -3.37 5.86
CA ILE A 54 -6.84 -4.48 6.50
C ILE A 54 -6.38 -4.68 7.94
N LYS A 55 -5.16 -4.24 8.27
CA LYS A 55 -4.52 -4.48 9.57
C LYS A 55 -4.50 -3.26 10.48
N SER A 56 -5.07 -2.15 10.04
CA SER A 56 -5.19 -0.90 10.81
C SER A 56 -3.85 -0.48 11.39
N ILE A 57 -2.80 -0.56 10.56
CA ILE A 57 -1.42 -0.21 10.88
C ILE A 57 -1.22 1.31 11.00
N TYR A 58 -2.02 2.12 10.30
CA TYR A 58 -2.01 3.58 10.42
C TYR A 58 -3.11 4.07 11.36
N LYS A 59 -2.75 4.24 12.64
CA LYS A 59 -3.69 4.71 13.67
C LYS A 59 -4.03 6.20 13.57
N ASP A 60 -3.06 7.02 13.16
CA ASP A 60 -3.27 8.43 12.82
C ASP A 60 -3.17 8.57 11.31
N ASN A 61 -4.32 8.48 10.65
CA ASN A 61 -4.46 8.53 9.20
C ASN A 61 -4.85 9.92 8.70
N ASN A 62 -4.87 10.96 9.56
CA ASN A 62 -5.29 12.31 9.18
C ASN A 62 -4.45 12.87 8.01
N LEU A 63 -3.14 12.60 8.03
CA LEU A 63 -2.23 13.00 6.95
C LEU A 63 -2.51 12.26 5.64
N ILE A 64 -2.95 11.00 5.72
CA ILE A 64 -3.32 10.19 4.55
C ILE A 64 -4.63 10.70 3.97
N LEU A 65 -5.63 10.94 4.81
CA LEU A 65 -6.97 11.42 4.43
C LEU A 65 -6.95 12.77 3.71
N ASN A 66 -5.96 13.62 3.98
CA ASN A 66 -5.80 14.90 3.29
C ASN A 66 -5.43 14.77 1.81
N ARG A 67 -4.93 13.61 1.36
CA ARG A 67 -4.44 13.40 -0.01
C ARG A 67 -5.02 12.17 -0.70
N PHE A 68 -5.43 11.16 0.06
CA PHE A 68 -5.90 9.88 -0.43
C PHE A 68 -7.20 9.48 0.26
N LYS A 69 -7.99 8.64 -0.41
CA LYS A 69 -9.08 7.94 0.27
C LYS A 69 -8.46 6.86 1.14
N TYR A 70 -9.01 6.65 2.33
CA TYR A 70 -8.51 5.65 3.26
C TYR A 70 -9.67 4.87 3.88
N TRP A 71 -9.51 3.56 3.95
CA TRP A 71 -10.41 2.65 4.66
C TRP A 71 -9.58 1.66 5.48
N SER A 72 -10.05 1.33 6.68
CA SER A 72 -9.46 0.31 7.53
C SER A 72 -10.51 -0.48 8.30
N LEU A 73 -10.14 -1.67 8.77
CA LEU A 73 -10.98 -2.54 9.60
C LEU A 73 -11.01 -2.12 11.08
#